data_AF-A0A7Y5QKM9-F1
#
_entry.id   AF-A0A7Y5QKM9-F1
#
_cell.length_a   1.000
_cell.length_b   1.000
_cell.length_c   1.000
_cell.angle_alpha   90.00
_cell.angle_beta   90.00
_cell.angle_gamma   90.00
#
_symmetry.space_group_name_H-M   'P 1'
#
loop_
_entity.id
_entity.type
_entity.pdbx_description
1 polymer ?
#
loop_
_entity_poly.entity_id
_entity_poly.type
_entity_poly.pdbx_seq_one_letter_code
_entity_poly.pdbx_strand_id
1 'polypeptide(L)'
;MSRWPRRLVAVLANAGAAFTAEDPPSPETAPPSRRDRIRWALVVGLLAGLFCWVMARRDGATPDFEYPHTAARHFAQGENPYEAMRGDTALAPPYDEPLFYPFTTVLAVLPLAWLSADAAAGLFFGLSSALLAFLVTRGGLWRLHLFASAPFVMAAALGQFSPLLMSMAFVPALGFLAALKPNLGLALFVRRPTWKAVAGGAAMVAISLAVLPSWPLDWLESIRRDLGERNAHSAPVVQAGGFLLLLAALAWRRAEGRLLLALSLVPQQLFFYDQLPLWLVPRTRNESVLLTGLSQLAMLAWYIGLDEGDLLVFTAYPFVMLFLFLPALGLVLHHHFAGRRGRVAP
;
A
#
# COMPACT_ATOMS: atom_id res chain seq x y z
N MET A 1 -35.79 -15.15 -10.23
CA MET A 1 -35.05 -14.15 -9.41
C MET A 1 -34.48 -14.85 -8.19
N SER A 2 -33.16 -15.05 -8.20
CA SER A 2 -32.43 -16.03 -7.41
C SER A 2 -32.27 -15.61 -5.94
N ARG A 3 -32.79 -16.46 -5.04
CA ARG A 3 -32.53 -16.38 -3.60
C ARG A 3 -31.07 -16.75 -3.35
N TRP A 4 -30.23 -15.74 -3.12
CA TRP A 4 -28.90 -15.95 -2.57
C TRP A 4 -28.99 -16.75 -1.26
N PRO A 5 -28.14 -17.76 -1.03
CA PRO A 5 -28.26 -18.62 0.14
C PRO A 5 -27.94 -17.81 1.40
N ARG A 6 -28.92 -17.71 2.32
CA ARG A 6 -28.81 -17.05 3.64
C ARG A 6 -27.58 -17.50 4.46
N ARG A 7 -27.03 -18.69 4.16
CA ARG A 7 -25.79 -19.21 4.75
C ARG A 7 -24.56 -18.35 4.41
N LEU A 8 -24.47 -17.76 3.22
CA LEU A 8 -23.32 -16.94 2.80
C LEU A 8 -23.30 -15.59 3.53
N VAL A 9 -24.48 -14.98 3.71
CA VAL A 9 -24.65 -13.75 4.51
C VAL A 9 -24.35 -14.02 5.98
N ALA A 10 -24.79 -15.16 6.54
CA ALA A 10 -24.51 -15.53 7.93
C ALA A 10 -23.02 -15.84 8.19
N VAL A 11 -22.32 -16.47 7.24
CA VAL A 11 -20.88 -16.73 7.35
C VAL A 11 -20.07 -15.43 7.30
N LEU A 12 -20.47 -14.46 6.46
CA LEU A 12 -19.84 -13.14 6.39
C LEU A 12 -20.19 -12.25 7.59
N ALA A 13 -21.42 -12.35 8.13
CA ALA A 13 -21.83 -11.62 9.32
C ALA A 13 -21.16 -12.15 10.60
N ASN A 14 -21.05 -13.47 10.76
CA ASN A 14 -20.34 -14.08 11.89
C ASN A 14 -18.82 -13.92 11.81
N ALA A 15 -18.25 -13.78 10.61
CA ALA A 15 -16.86 -13.36 10.43
C ALA A 15 -16.61 -11.91 10.89
N GLY A 16 -17.64 -11.06 11.01
CA GLY A 16 -17.51 -9.73 11.60
C GLY A 16 -17.49 -9.73 13.14
N ALA A 17 -18.20 -10.66 13.78
CA ALA A 17 -18.39 -10.67 15.24
C ALA A 17 -17.28 -11.41 16.00
N ALA A 18 -16.63 -12.41 15.39
CA ALA A 18 -15.54 -13.16 16.03
C ALA A 18 -14.15 -12.49 15.96
N PHE A 19 -14.07 -11.25 15.45
CA PHE A 19 -12.81 -10.59 15.06
C PHE A 19 -12.38 -9.42 15.96
N THR A 20 -13.04 -9.22 17.11
CA THR A 20 -12.72 -8.16 18.10
C THR A 20 -11.72 -8.57 19.17
N ALA A 21 -11.30 -9.83 19.22
CA ALA A 21 -10.24 -10.28 20.13
C ALA A 21 -8.86 -9.91 19.55
N GLU A 22 -8.55 -8.61 19.56
CA GLU A 22 -7.15 -8.18 19.54
C GLU A 22 -6.46 -8.69 20.81
N ASP A 23 -5.25 -9.24 20.69
CA ASP A 23 -4.46 -9.74 21.81
C ASP A 23 -4.37 -8.68 22.92
N PRO A 24 -4.39 -9.07 24.21
CA PRO A 24 -4.30 -8.13 25.32
C PRO A 24 -3.03 -7.26 25.15
N PRO A 25 -3.12 -5.94 25.38
CA PRO A 25 -1.97 -5.04 25.24
C PRO A 25 -0.84 -5.53 26.15
N SER A 26 0.39 -5.50 25.63
CA SER A 26 1.58 -5.70 26.45
C SER A 26 1.54 -4.74 27.65
N PRO A 27 1.90 -5.19 28.86
CA PRO A 27 1.54 -4.56 30.13
C PRO A 27 2.16 -3.18 30.43
N GLU A 28 2.73 -2.46 29.46
CA GLU A 28 3.76 -1.48 29.77
C GLU A 28 3.53 -0.01 29.37
N THR A 29 2.36 0.40 28.86
CA THR A 29 2.02 1.85 28.84
C THR A 29 0.52 2.06 28.65
N ALA A 30 -0.05 3.03 29.39
CA ALA A 30 -1.38 3.54 29.09
C ALA A 30 -1.46 3.97 27.61
N PRO A 31 -2.61 3.75 26.93
CA PRO A 31 -2.74 4.12 25.53
C PRO A 31 -2.47 5.63 25.35
N PRO A 32 -1.77 6.04 24.27
CA PRO A 32 -1.45 7.45 24.05
C PRO A 32 -2.69 8.34 24.05
N SER A 33 -2.61 9.50 24.69
CA SER A 33 -3.74 10.43 24.75
C SER A 33 -4.11 10.92 23.35
N ARG A 34 -5.37 11.34 23.14
CA ARG A 34 -5.80 11.91 21.85
C ARG A 34 -4.94 13.12 21.45
N ARG A 35 -4.49 13.92 22.42
CA ARG A 35 -3.61 15.08 22.18
C ARG A 35 -2.25 14.64 21.66
N ASP A 36 -1.64 13.61 22.24
CA ASP A 36 -0.34 13.09 21.78
C ASP A 36 -0.45 12.48 20.39
N ARG A 37 -1.55 11.77 20.10
CA ARG A 37 -1.80 11.22 18.77
C ARG A 37 -1.94 12.31 17.70
N ILE A 38 -2.62 13.42 18.02
CA ILE A 38 -2.71 14.59 17.12
C ILE A 38 -1.33 15.22 16.93
N ARG A 39 -0.57 15.43 18.01
CA ARG A 39 0.79 15.98 17.93
C ARG A 39 1.68 15.15 17.01
N TRP A 40 1.73 13.84 17.20
CA TRP A 40 2.52 12.95 16.35
C TRP A 40 2.01 12.90 14.91
N ALA A 41 0.70 12.96 14.70
CA ALA A 41 0.13 13.05 13.36
C ALA A 41 0.58 14.31 12.60
N LEU A 42 0.57 15.47 13.28
CA LEU A 42 1.05 16.72 12.71
C LEU A 42 2.56 16.67 12.43
N VAL A 43 3.37 16.20 13.38
CA VAL A 43 4.83 16.08 13.20
C VAL A 43 5.16 15.16 12.02
N VAL A 44 4.59 13.95 11.99
CA VAL A 44 4.83 12.98 10.91
C VAL A 44 4.34 13.53 9.58
N GLY A 45 3.15 14.11 9.53
CA GLY A 45 2.59 14.67 8.30
C GLY A 45 3.42 15.82 7.73
N LEU A 46 3.85 16.76 8.58
CA LEU A 46 4.68 17.89 8.16
C LEU A 46 6.05 17.43 7.67
N LEU A 47 6.73 16.57 8.41
CA LEU A 47 8.06 16.08 8.02
C LEU A 47 8.01 15.22 6.75
N ALA A 48 7.03 14.32 6.64
CA ALA A 48 6.86 13.48 5.46
C ALA A 48 6.46 14.29 4.22
N GLY A 49 5.56 15.27 4.38
CA GLY A 49 5.16 16.16 3.29
C GLY A 49 6.30 17.05 2.82
N LEU A 50 7.07 17.63 3.75
CA LEU A 50 8.26 18.42 3.42
C LEU A 50 9.32 17.56 2.72
N PHE A 51 9.59 16.36 3.22
CA PHE A 51 10.53 15.44 2.59
C PHE A 51 10.10 15.09 1.16
N CYS A 52 8.83 14.73 0.96
CA CYS A 52 8.28 14.42 -0.36
C CYS A 52 8.39 15.62 -1.31
N TRP A 53 8.04 16.82 -0.86
CA TRP A 53 8.19 18.06 -1.62
C TRP A 53 9.64 18.33 -2.04
N VAL A 54 10.60 18.18 -1.12
CA VAL A 54 12.04 18.35 -1.44
C VAL A 54 12.51 17.30 -2.44
N MET A 55 12.11 16.04 -2.27
CA MET A 55 12.51 14.96 -3.19
C MET A 55 11.96 15.16 -4.60
N ALA A 56 10.70 15.60 -4.73
CA ALA A 56 10.06 15.89 -6.01
C ALA A 56 10.67 17.09 -6.76
N ARG A 57 11.48 17.92 -6.09
CA ARG A 57 12.15 19.09 -6.69
C ARG A 57 13.59 18.83 -7.11
N ARG A 58 14.13 17.64 -6.87
CA ARG A 58 15.50 17.32 -7.28
C ARG A 58 15.55 17.29 -8.81
N ASP A 59 16.64 17.77 -9.37
CA ASP A 59 16.84 17.71 -10.82
C ASP A 59 16.78 16.26 -11.31
N GLY A 60 15.96 16.02 -12.34
CA GLY A 60 15.70 14.69 -12.88
C GLY A 60 14.79 13.80 -12.02
N ALA A 61 14.18 14.30 -10.94
CA ALA A 61 13.20 13.53 -10.17
C ALA A 61 11.89 13.37 -10.96
N THR A 62 11.41 12.13 -11.00
CA THR A 62 10.15 11.74 -11.63
C THR A 62 9.33 10.95 -10.61
N PRO A 63 8.79 11.62 -9.57
CA PRO A 63 8.06 10.94 -8.51
C PRO A 63 6.85 10.23 -9.11
N ASP A 64 6.55 9.03 -8.65
CA ASP A 64 5.43 8.22 -9.16
C ASP A 64 4.07 8.95 -9.05
N PHE A 65 3.93 9.86 -8.08
CA PHE A 65 2.75 10.73 -7.95
C PHE A 65 2.51 11.66 -9.16
N GLU A 66 3.56 11.96 -9.93
CA GLU A 66 3.47 12.82 -11.11
C GLU A 66 2.57 12.23 -12.19
N TYR A 67 2.51 10.90 -12.32
CA TYR A 67 1.65 10.21 -13.30
C TYR A 67 0.16 10.47 -13.08
N PRO A 68 -0.45 10.12 -11.92
CA PRO A 68 -1.87 10.40 -11.68
C PRO A 68 -2.17 11.90 -11.57
N HIS A 69 -1.19 12.73 -11.18
CA HIS A 69 -1.34 14.19 -11.18
C HIS A 69 -1.44 14.76 -12.60
N THR A 70 -0.56 14.34 -13.50
CA THR A 70 -0.58 14.75 -14.91
C THR A 70 -1.84 14.26 -15.61
N ALA A 71 -2.25 13.00 -15.36
CA ALA A 71 -3.52 12.46 -15.81
C ALA A 71 -4.72 13.30 -15.33
N ALA A 72 -4.70 13.75 -14.08
CA ALA A 72 -5.76 14.59 -13.53
C ALA A 72 -5.84 15.96 -14.22
N ARG A 73 -4.70 16.50 -14.68
CA ARG A 73 -4.65 17.76 -15.44
C ARG A 73 -5.21 17.61 -16.84
N HIS A 74 -4.83 16.56 -17.57
CA HIS A 74 -5.42 16.23 -18.88
C HIS A 74 -6.94 16.07 -18.76
N PHE A 75 -7.39 15.33 -17.76
CA PHE A 75 -8.82 15.16 -17.51
C PHE A 75 -9.52 16.50 -17.20
N ALA A 76 -8.90 17.37 -16.39
CA ALA A 76 -9.45 18.70 -16.09
C ALA A 76 -9.54 19.61 -17.32
N GLN A 77 -8.76 19.34 -18.37
CA GLN A 77 -8.79 20.03 -19.67
C GLN A 77 -9.80 19.42 -20.65
N GLY A 78 -10.52 18.37 -20.26
CA GLY A 78 -11.50 17.68 -21.10
C GLY A 78 -10.90 16.58 -21.99
N GLU A 79 -9.65 16.20 -21.76
CA GLU A 79 -8.95 15.14 -22.50
C GLU A 79 -9.12 13.78 -21.82
N ASN A 80 -9.03 12.69 -22.59
CA ASN A 80 -8.92 11.35 -22.01
C ASN A 80 -7.47 11.14 -21.52
N PRO A 81 -7.22 10.97 -20.21
CA PRO A 81 -5.86 10.84 -19.69
C PRO A 81 -5.12 9.60 -20.21
N TYR A 82 -5.83 8.52 -20.53
CA TYR A 82 -5.22 7.31 -21.09
C TYR A 82 -4.78 7.49 -22.54
N GLU A 83 -5.39 8.41 -23.28
CA GLU A 83 -4.98 8.76 -24.64
C GLU A 83 -3.82 9.75 -24.65
N ALA A 84 -3.85 10.73 -23.75
CA ALA A 84 -2.78 11.69 -23.58
C ALA A 84 -1.48 11.04 -23.05
N MET A 85 -1.61 10.02 -22.19
CA MET A 85 -0.50 9.31 -21.55
C MET A 85 -0.44 7.85 -22.01
N ARG A 86 -0.36 7.63 -23.32
CA ARG A 86 -0.27 6.28 -23.94
C ARG A 86 1.07 5.57 -23.74
N GLY A 87 2.09 6.30 -23.30
CA GLY A 87 3.47 5.84 -23.23
C GLY A 87 4.18 5.89 -24.58
N ASP A 88 5.18 6.75 -24.70
CA ASP A 88 6.11 6.81 -25.82
C ASP A 88 7.53 6.97 -25.25
N THR A 89 8.35 5.92 -25.37
CA THR A 89 9.72 5.88 -24.83
C THR A 89 10.65 6.97 -25.37
N ALA A 90 10.27 7.68 -26.44
CA ALA A 90 11.00 8.82 -26.96
C ALA A 90 10.69 10.14 -26.21
N LEU A 91 9.60 10.19 -25.44
CA LEU A 91 9.21 11.34 -24.63
C LEU A 91 9.84 11.29 -23.24
N ALA A 92 9.86 12.44 -22.57
CA ALA A 92 10.27 12.52 -21.18
C ALA A 92 9.16 12.04 -20.25
N PRO A 93 9.49 11.52 -19.05
CA PRO A 93 8.50 11.26 -18.01
C PRO A 93 7.64 12.50 -17.71
N PRO A 94 6.35 12.31 -17.37
CA PRO A 94 5.64 11.03 -17.19
C PRO A 94 4.98 10.48 -18.47
N TYR A 95 5.40 10.91 -19.68
CA TYR A 95 4.81 10.47 -20.95
C TYR A 95 5.51 9.26 -21.58
N ASP A 96 6.64 8.84 -21.00
CA ASP A 96 7.45 7.71 -21.45
C ASP A 96 6.84 6.34 -21.12
N GLU A 97 5.84 6.32 -20.24
CA GLU A 97 5.11 5.13 -19.83
C GLU A 97 3.59 5.31 -19.96
N PRO A 98 2.84 4.21 -20.22
CA PRO A 98 1.39 4.23 -20.13
C PRO A 98 0.89 4.57 -18.72
N LEU A 99 -0.28 5.21 -18.62
CA LEU A 99 -0.93 5.45 -17.33
C LEU A 99 -1.40 4.14 -16.66
N PHE A 100 -0.62 3.61 -15.71
CA PHE A 100 -0.97 2.40 -14.96
C PHE A 100 -1.96 2.60 -13.81
N TYR A 101 -2.25 3.85 -13.46
CA TYR A 101 -3.22 4.18 -12.43
C TYR A 101 -4.66 4.09 -12.97
N PRO A 102 -5.61 3.44 -12.26
CA PRO A 102 -7.01 3.45 -12.65
C PRO A 102 -7.61 4.85 -12.49
N PHE A 103 -8.73 5.11 -13.17
CA PHE A 103 -9.32 6.45 -13.20
C PHE A 103 -9.89 6.88 -11.84
N THR A 104 -10.21 5.92 -10.97
CA THR A 104 -10.51 6.16 -9.56
C THR A 104 -9.39 6.91 -8.85
N THR A 105 -8.13 6.67 -9.21
CA THR A 105 -6.97 7.39 -8.68
C THR A 105 -6.87 8.79 -9.24
N VAL A 106 -7.08 8.94 -10.56
CA VAL A 106 -7.11 10.23 -11.24
C VAL A 106 -8.15 11.15 -10.61
N LEU A 107 -9.37 10.64 -10.36
CA LEU A 107 -10.43 11.37 -9.68
C LEU A 107 -10.08 11.75 -8.24
N ALA A 108 -9.37 10.88 -7.51
CA ALA A 108 -8.92 11.17 -6.16
C ALA A 108 -7.85 12.27 -6.12
N VAL A 109 -7.03 12.39 -7.17
CA VAL A 109 -5.97 13.40 -7.31
C VAL A 109 -6.49 14.70 -7.93
N LEU A 110 -7.63 14.68 -8.64
CA LEU A 110 -8.21 15.84 -9.32
C LEU A 110 -8.27 17.14 -8.49
N PRO A 111 -8.61 17.14 -7.18
CA PRO A 111 -8.59 18.35 -6.37
C PRO A 111 -7.20 19.02 -6.26
N LEU A 112 -6.12 18.28 -6.55
CA LEU A 112 -4.73 18.73 -6.47
C LEU A 112 -4.14 19.12 -7.83
N ALA A 113 -4.84 18.89 -8.94
CA ALA A 113 -4.33 19.09 -10.30
C ALA A 113 -3.89 20.54 -10.61
N TRP A 114 -4.36 21.49 -9.80
CA TRP A 114 -4.15 22.94 -9.95
C TRP A 114 -2.85 23.40 -9.29
N LEU A 115 -2.26 22.56 -8.44
CA LEU A 115 -0.97 22.81 -7.82
C LEU A 115 0.15 22.39 -8.79
N SER A 116 1.39 22.80 -8.48
CA SER A 116 2.56 22.18 -9.10
C SER A 116 2.71 20.74 -8.60
N ALA A 117 3.27 19.85 -9.41
CA ALA A 117 3.37 18.42 -9.10
C ALA A 117 4.09 18.14 -7.77
N ASP A 118 5.16 18.89 -7.47
CA ASP A 118 5.91 18.84 -6.22
C ASP A 118 5.06 19.24 -5.01
N ALA A 119 4.32 20.35 -5.11
CA ALA A 119 3.44 20.84 -4.04
C ALA A 119 2.26 19.89 -3.80
N ALA A 120 1.66 19.37 -4.88
CA ALA A 120 0.62 18.37 -4.83
C ALA A 120 1.10 17.09 -4.14
N ALA A 121 2.28 16.57 -4.53
CA ALA A 121 2.88 15.38 -3.94
C ALA A 121 3.17 15.57 -2.44
N GLY A 122 3.81 16.68 -2.07
CA GLY A 122 4.10 17.00 -0.67
C GLY A 122 2.85 17.11 0.19
N LEU A 123 1.82 17.82 -0.30
CA LEU A 123 0.55 17.97 0.41
C LEU A 123 -0.18 16.63 0.54
N PHE A 124 -0.32 15.89 -0.56
CA PHE A 124 -0.96 14.58 -0.58
C PHE A 124 -0.28 13.61 0.38
N PHE A 125 1.04 13.48 0.28
CA PHE A 125 1.80 12.53 1.07
C PHE A 125 1.82 12.92 2.56
N GLY A 126 1.93 14.21 2.87
CA GLY A 126 1.88 14.73 4.24
C GLY A 126 0.53 14.47 4.91
N LEU A 127 -0.59 14.77 4.23
CA LEU A 127 -1.94 14.50 4.75
C LEU A 127 -2.19 13.00 4.95
N SER A 128 -1.76 12.18 3.99
CA SER A 128 -1.86 10.72 4.05
C SER A 128 -1.09 10.15 5.24
N SER A 129 0.13 10.65 5.45
CA SER A 129 1.00 10.24 6.56
C SER A 129 0.48 10.71 7.92
N ALA A 130 -0.07 11.93 8.01
CA ALA A 130 -0.73 12.42 9.22
C ALA A 130 -1.93 11.55 9.62
N LEU A 131 -2.79 11.21 8.65
CA LEU A 131 -3.94 10.32 8.87
C LEU A 131 -3.47 8.95 9.37
N LEU A 132 -2.49 8.35 8.69
CA LEU A 132 -1.95 7.05 9.10
C LEU A 132 -1.36 7.13 10.52
N ALA A 133 -0.56 8.14 10.82
CA ALA A 133 0.07 8.34 12.13
C ALA A 133 -0.97 8.47 13.24
N PHE A 134 -2.04 9.24 13.00
CA PHE A 134 -3.15 9.36 13.94
C PHE A 134 -3.81 8.00 14.23
N LEU A 135 -4.00 7.18 13.19
CA LEU A 135 -4.66 5.87 13.30
C LEU A 135 -3.78 4.83 13.99
N VAL A 136 -2.51 4.68 13.57
CA VAL A 136 -1.61 3.66 14.10
C VAL A 136 -1.24 3.91 15.55
N THR A 137 -1.09 5.17 15.96
CA THR A 137 -0.75 5.53 17.36
C THR A 137 -1.85 5.17 18.36
N ARG A 138 -3.06 4.82 17.91
CA ARG A 138 -4.10 4.22 18.78
C ARG A 138 -3.60 2.93 19.44
N GLY A 139 -2.75 2.16 18.76
CA GLY A 139 -2.18 0.92 19.26
C GLY A 139 -0.83 1.09 20.00
N GLY A 140 -0.41 2.32 20.29
CA GLY A 140 0.84 2.65 20.97
C GLY A 140 1.83 3.44 20.10
N LEU A 141 2.65 4.27 20.74
CA LEU A 141 3.66 5.11 20.04
C LEU A 141 4.77 4.29 19.38
N TRP A 142 5.01 3.06 19.84
CA TRP A 142 5.96 2.16 19.18
C TRP A 142 5.56 1.87 17.73
N ARG A 143 4.31 2.08 17.30
CA ARG A 143 3.95 1.91 15.89
C ARG A 143 4.58 2.97 14.99
N LEU A 144 5.09 4.07 15.55
CA LEU A 144 5.78 5.11 14.79
C LEU A 144 7.06 4.63 14.10
N HIS A 145 7.67 3.50 14.52
CA HIS A 145 8.82 2.93 13.81
C HIS A 145 8.52 2.64 12.33
N LEU A 146 7.25 2.42 11.96
CA LEU A 146 6.87 2.24 10.54
C LEU A 146 7.25 3.45 9.67
N PHE A 147 7.23 4.67 10.22
CA PHE A 147 7.61 5.89 9.50
C PHE A 147 9.12 6.02 9.30
N ALA A 148 9.91 5.19 9.99
CA ALA A 148 11.35 5.07 9.78
C ALA A 148 11.70 3.84 8.93
N SER A 149 10.73 3.14 8.36
CA SER A 149 10.98 1.98 7.49
C SER A 149 11.41 2.40 6.09
N ALA A 150 12.20 1.56 5.42
CA ALA A 150 12.59 1.83 4.03
C ALA A 150 11.38 1.94 3.08
N PRO A 151 10.34 1.09 3.19
CA PRO A 151 9.08 1.28 2.46
C PRO A 151 8.44 2.65 2.65
N PHE A 152 8.41 3.18 3.87
CA PHE A 152 7.85 4.52 4.10
C PHE A 152 8.74 5.62 3.50
N VAL A 153 10.06 5.53 3.67
CA VAL A 153 11.01 6.50 3.12
C VAL A 153 10.94 6.52 1.59
N MET A 154 10.92 5.35 0.95
CA MET A 154 10.76 5.25 -0.51
C MET A 154 9.39 5.74 -0.96
N ALA A 155 8.33 5.40 -0.23
CA ALA A 155 7.00 5.93 -0.50
C ALA A 155 6.98 7.47 -0.43
N ALA A 156 7.67 8.06 0.53
CA ALA A 156 7.76 9.51 0.70
C ALA A 156 8.57 10.16 -0.43
N ALA A 157 9.66 9.52 -0.87
CA ALA A 157 10.47 10.02 -1.97
C ALA A 157 9.70 10.07 -3.31
N LEU A 158 8.74 9.16 -3.50
CA LEU A 158 7.97 9.01 -4.75
C LEU A 158 6.52 9.51 -4.67
N GLY A 159 6.07 10.03 -3.51
CA GLY A 159 4.70 10.50 -3.33
C GLY A 159 3.63 9.40 -3.37
N GLN A 160 3.96 8.20 -2.90
CA GLN A 160 3.15 7.00 -3.06
C GLN A 160 1.85 6.99 -2.24
N PHE A 161 0.87 6.22 -2.73
CA PHE A 161 -0.46 6.06 -2.11
C PHE A 161 -0.47 5.13 -0.89
N SER A 162 0.61 4.38 -0.64
CA SER A 162 0.63 3.32 0.37
C SER A 162 0.26 3.80 1.79
N PRO A 163 0.66 5.00 2.28
CA PRO A 163 0.21 5.47 3.60
C PRO A 163 -1.31 5.72 3.66
N LEU A 164 -1.87 6.32 2.61
CA LEU A 164 -3.31 6.58 2.52
C LEU A 164 -4.09 5.27 2.49
N LEU A 165 -3.69 4.33 1.63
CA LEU A 165 -4.34 3.03 1.50
C LEU A 165 -4.31 2.26 2.83
N MET A 166 -3.16 2.23 3.52
CA MET A 166 -3.00 1.53 4.78
C MET A 166 -3.98 2.02 5.88
N SER A 167 -4.48 3.25 5.80
CA SER A 167 -5.51 3.78 6.71
C SER A 167 -6.81 2.95 6.72
N MET A 168 -7.17 2.32 5.58
CA MET A 168 -8.38 1.49 5.48
C MET A 168 -8.29 0.23 6.35
N ALA A 169 -7.08 -0.19 6.72
CA ALA A 169 -6.84 -1.31 7.62
C ALA A 169 -7.33 -1.03 9.06
N PHE A 170 -7.53 0.25 9.39
CA PHE A 170 -7.96 0.74 10.71
C PHE A 170 -9.40 1.28 10.70
N VAL A 171 -9.86 1.80 9.56
CA VAL A 171 -11.20 2.41 9.43
C VAL A 171 -11.95 1.78 8.26
N PRO A 172 -12.90 0.85 8.50
CA PRO A 172 -13.62 0.17 7.42
C PRO A 172 -14.39 1.10 6.47
N ALA A 173 -14.79 2.30 6.94
CA ALA A 173 -15.46 3.30 6.11
C ALA A 173 -14.54 3.89 5.02
N LEU A 174 -13.22 3.79 5.18
CA LEU A 174 -12.24 4.19 4.18
C LEU A 174 -11.99 3.10 3.12
N GLY A 175 -12.80 2.04 3.06
CA GLY A 175 -12.59 0.97 2.10
C GLY A 175 -12.79 1.35 0.63
N PHE A 176 -13.37 2.52 0.34
CA PHE A 176 -13.36 3.10 -1.01
C PHE A 176 -11.94 3.35 -1.53
N LEU A 177 -10.97 3.55 -0.63
CA LEU A 177 -9.55 3.72 -0.98
C LEU A 177 -8.98 2.50 -1.71
N ALA A 178 -9.54 1.30 -1.53
CA ALA A 178 -9.07 0.10 -2.23
C ALA A 178 -9.12 0.24 -3.76
N ALA A 179 -10.03 1.05 -4.28
CA ALA A 179 -10.17 1.26 -5.72
C ALA A 179 -9.04 2.13 -6.32
N LEU A 180 -8.28 2.88 -5.51
CA LEU A 180 -7.22 3.79 -5.96
C LEU A 180 -5.91 3.07 -6.31
N LYS A 181 -5.72 1.86 -5.81
CA LYS A 181 -4.57 1.01 -6.18
C LYS A 181 -4.99 -0.45 -5.98
N PRO A 182 -5.67 -1.06 -6.97
CA PRO A 182 -6.42 -2.30 -6.79
C PRO A 182 -5.61 -3.47 -6.23
N ASN A 183 -4.33 -3.57 -6.57
CA ASN A 183 -3.42 -4.57 -6.01
C ASN A 183 -3.25 -4.42 -4.48
N LEU A 184 -2.82 -3.25 -4.00
CA LEU A 184 -2.69 -2.99 -2.56
C LEU A 184 -4.05 -2.96 -1.84
N GLY A 185 -5.05 -2.37 -2.47
CA GLY A 185 -6.42 -2.31 -1.98
C GLY A 185 -7.01 -3.70 -1.74
N LEU A 186 -6.81 -4.63 -2.67
CA LEU A 186 -7.24 -6.03 -2.53
C LEU A 186 -6.54 -6.71 -1.35
N ALA A 187 -5.23 -6.52 -1.20
CA ALA A 187 -4.49 -7.11 -0.09
C ALA A 187 -4.97 -6.61 1.28
N LEU A 188 -5.21 -5.30 1.39
CA LEU A 188 -5.76 -4.67 2.61
C LEU A 188 -7.21 -5.07 2.87
N PHE A 189 -8.02 -5.27 1.83
CA PHE A 189 -9.37 -5.81 1.95
C PHE A 189 -9.37 -7.25 2.46
N VAL A 190 -8.56 -8.13 1.87
CA VAL A 190 -8.46 -9.55 2.24
C VAL A 190 -8.00 -9.72 3.70
N ARG A 191 -7.18 -8.80 4.21
CA ARG A 191 -6.83 -8.74 5.63
C ARG A 191 -8.06 -8.67 6.54
N ARG A 192 -9.03 -7.79 6.26
CA ARG A 192 -10.26 -7.60 7.05
C ARG A 192 -11.44 -7.30 6.12
N PRO A 193 -12.05 -8.32 5.50
CA PRO A 193 -13.13 -8.10 4.55
C PRO A 193 -14.36 -7.56 5.27
N THR A 194 -14.91 -6.46 4.77
CA THR A 194 -16.13 -5.86 5.32
C THR A 194 -17.05 -5.41 4.19
N TRP A 195 -18.37 -5.48 4.41
CA TRP A 195 -19.34 -4.99 3.42
C TRP A 195 -19.18 -3.48 3.18
N LYS A 196 -18.75 -2.71 4.19
CA LYS A 196 -18.50 -1.27 4.07
C LYS A 196 -17.40 -1.00 3.05
N ALA A 197 -16.34 -1.81 3.06
CA ALA A 197 -15.28 -1.70 2.07
C ALA A 197 -15.75 -2.08 0.67
N VAL A 198 -16.56 -3.14 0.54
CA VAL A 198 -17.16 -3.51 -0.76
C VAL A 198 -18.06 -2.39 -1.28
N ALA A 199 -18.97 -1.87 -0.45
CA ALA A 199 -19.88 -0.80 -0.84
C ALA A 199 -19.13 0.50 -1.19
N GLY A 200 -18.13 0.88 -0.39
CA GLY A 200 -17.29 2.05 -0.67
C GLY A 200 -16.49 1.91 -1.96
N GLY A 201 -15.86 0.76 -2.19
CA GLY A 201 -15.12 0.48 -3.43
C GLY A 201 -16.03 0.46 -4.65
N ALA A 202 -17.20 -0.20 -4.55
CA ALA A 202 -18.19 -0.23 -5.61
C ALA A 202 -18.75 1.17 -5.93
N ALA A 203 -18.99 2.00 -4.91
CA ALA A 203 -19.43 3.38 -5.10
C ALA A 203 -18.36 4.22 -5.82
N MET A 204 -17.09 4.08 -5.44
CA MET A 204 -15.98 4.79 -6.10
C MET A 204 -15.85 4.39 -7.58
N VAL A 205 -15.97 3.09 -7.88
CA VAL A 205 -15.96 2.58 -9.26
C VAL A 205 -17.19 3.04 -10.03
N ALA A 206 -18.37 3.06 -9.42
CA ALA A 206 -19.59 3.54 -10.08
C ALA A 206 -19.50 5.03 -10.42
N ILE A 207 -18.97 5.86 -9.51
CA ILE A 207 -18.72 7.28 -9.75
C ILE A 207 -17.70 7.44 -10.89
N SER A 208 -16.61 6.67 -10.90
CA SER A 208 -15.60 6.79 -11.94
C SER A 208 -16.12 6.37 -13.31
N LEU A 209 -16.95 5.34 -13.38
CA LEU A 209 -17.63 4.91 -14.62
C LEU A 209 -18.65 5.93 -15.11
N ALA A 210 -19.36 6.62 -14.22
CA ALA A 210 -20.29 7.67 -14.60
C ALA A 210 -19.56 8.88 -15.22
N VAL A 211 -18.31 9.12 -14.80
CA VAL A 211 -17.50 10.25 -15.26
C VAL A 211 -16.71 9.93 -16.54
N LEU A 212 -16.08 8.75 -16.63
CA LEU A 212 -15.32 8.32 -17.81
C LEU A 212 -15.62 6.84 -18.15
N PRO A 213 -16.74 6.52 -18.83
CA PRO A 213 -17.19 5.14 -19.00
C PRO A 213 -16.18 4.18 -19.67
N SER A 214 -15.29 4.69 -20.52
CA SER A 214 -14.28 3.89 -21.25
C SER A 214 -13.09 3.47 -20.39
N TRP A 215 -12.87 4.12 -19.24
CA TRP A 215 -11.62 3.98 -18.47
C TRP A 215 -11.21 2.53 -18.15
N PRO A 216 -12.12 1.57 -17.86
CA PRO A 216 -11.68 0.21 -17.57
C PRO A 216 -11.03 -0.48 -18.77
N LEU A 217 -11.49 -0.19 -19.99
CA LEU A 217 -10.92 -0.74 -21.21
C LEU A 217 -9.59 -0.06 -21.52
N ASP A 218 -9.55 1.27 -21.40
CA ASP A 218 -8.35 2.07 -21.62
C ASP A 218 -7.23 1.67 -20.62
N TRP A 219 -7.56 1.54 -19.34
CA TRP A 219 -6.63 1.08 -18.30
C TRP A 219 -6.15 -0.35 -18.52
N LEU A 220 -7.04 -1.25 -18.97
CA LEU A 220 -6.65 -2.63 -19.29
C LEU A 220 -5.69 -2.69 -20.47
N GLU A 221 -5.81 -1.78 -21.45
CA GLU A 221 -4.84 -1.65 -22.53
C GLU A 221 -3.47 -1.24 -21.98
N SER A 222 -3.40 -0.24 -21.09
CA SER A 222 -2.15 0.15 -20.43
C SER A 222 -1.48 -1.03 -19.72
N ILE A 223 -2.24 -1.82 -18.95
CA ILE A 223 -1.71 -3.03 -18.27
C ILE A 223 -1.20 -4.07 -19.27
N ARG A 224 -1.93 -4.31 -20.38
CA ARG A 224 -1.51 -5.29 -21.39
C ARG A 224 -0.19 -4.90 -22.05
N ARG A 225 0.06 -3.60 -22.25
CA ARG A 225 1.33 -3.09 -22.77
C ARG A 225 2.48 -3.38 -21.81
N ASP A 226 2.30 -3.13 -20.50
CA ASP A 226 3.33 -3.48 -19.49
C ASP A 226 3.69 -4.97 -19.54
N LEU A 227 2.69 -5.85 -19.53
CA LEU A 227 2.92 -7.30 -19.60
C LEU A 227 3.63 -7.75 -20.87
N GLY A 228 3.45 -7.05 -21.99
CA GLY A 228 4.06 -7.38 -23.28
C GLY A 228 5.48 -6.83 -23.45
N GLU A 229 5.81 -5.71 -22.81
CA GLU A 229 7.04 -4.96 -23.06
C GLU A 229 8.06 -5.05 -21.91
N ARG A 230 7.63 -4.77 -20.67
CA ARG A 230 8.54 -4.56 -19.54
C ARG A 230 8.36 -5.58 -18.42
N ASN A 231 7.14 -6.11 -18.28
CA ASN A 231 6.73 -6.99 -17.20
C ASN A 231 7.14 -6.46 -15.81
N ALA A 232 7.01 -5.14 -15.62
CA ALA A 232 7.48 -4.46 -14.41
C ALA A 232 6.70 -4.92 -13.18
N HIS A 233 5.41 -5.22 -13.34
CA HIS A 233 4.53 -5.65 -12.25
C HIS A 233 4.43 -7.17 -12.18
N SER A 234 5.29 -7.79 -11.37
CA SER A 234 5.28 -9.24 -11.13
C SER A 234 4.81 -9.58 -9.72
N ALA A 235 4.05 -10.66 -9.57
CA ALA A 235 3.64 -11.13 -8.24
C ALA A 235 4.86 -11.62 -7.44
N PRO A 236 4.98 -11.31 -6.14
CA PRO A 236 6.13 -11.76 -5.34
C PRO A 236 6.30 -13.28 -5.32
N VAL A 237 5.21 -14.04 -5.41
CA VAL A 237 5.25 -15.51 -5.41
C VAL A 237 6.08 -16.10 -6.57
N VAL A 238 6.17 -15.40 -7.70
CA VAL A 238 6.94 -15.86 -8.87
C VAL A 238 8.43 -15.49 -8.80
N GLN A 239 8.83 -14.67 -7.83
CA GLN A 239 10.23 -14.30 -7.64
C GLN A 239 11.03 -15.42 -6.96
N ALA A 240 12.35 -15.33 -7.01
CA ALA A 240 13.23 -16.28 -6.32
C ALA A 240 12.90 -16.33 -4.81
N GLY A 241 12.58 -17.54 -4.31
CA GLY A 241 12.13 -17.75 -2.93
C GLY A 241 10.67 -17.35 -2.64
N GLY A 242 9.98 -16.75 -3.60
CA GLY A 242 8.59 -16.27 -3.47
C GLY A 242 7.57 -17.36 -3.17
N PHE A 243 7.79 -18.59 -3.66
CA PHE A 243 6.92 -19.73 -3.38
C PHE A 243 6.77 -20.03 -1.88
N LEU A 244 7.77 -19.67 -1.06
CA LEU A 244 7.71 -19.82 0.40
C LEU A 244 6.60 -18.94 1.02
N LEU A 245 6.24 -17.83 0.38
CA LEU A 245 5.19 -16.93 0.86
C LEU A 245 3.81 -17.60 0.87
N LEU A 246 3.62 -18.70 0.11
CA LEU A 246 2.39 -19.51 0.17
C LEU A 246 2.18 -20.14 1.55
N LEU A 247 3.24 -20.31 2.36
CA LEU A 247 3.13 -20.76 3.74
C LEU A 247 2.31 -19.81 4.62
N ALA A 248 2.12 -18.54 4.22
CA ALA A 248 1.20 -17.62 4.89
C ALA A 248 -0.25 -18.15 4.93
N ALA A 249 -0.64 -19.05 4.02
CA ALA A 249 -1.93 -19.73 4.02
C ALA A 249 -2.16 -20.59 5.29
N LEU A 250 -1.09 -21.12 5.91
CA LEU A 250 -1.21 -21.82 7.20
C LEU A 250 -1.81 -20.91 8.28
N ALA A 251 -1.50 -19.61 8.19
CA ALA A 251 -2.02 -18.56 9.06
C ALA A 251 -3.27 -17.86 8.51
N TRP A 252 -4.02 -18.44 7.56
CA TRP A 252 -5.19 -17.82 6.91
C TRP A 252 -6.29 -17.33 7.88
N ARG A 253 -6.42 -17.97 9.05
CA ARG A 253 -7.37 -17.52 10.08
C ARG A 253 -6.96 -16.18 10.70
N ARG A 254 -5.67 -15.83 10.69
CA ARG A 254 -5.14 -14.56 11.18
C ARG A 254 -5.20 -13.49 10.08
N ALA A 255 -5.41 -12.23 10.45
CA ALA A 255 -5.50 -11.13 9.51
C ALA A 255 -4.17 -10.90 8.77
N GLU A 256 -3.05 -11.07 9.47
CA GLU A 256 -1.68 -10.91 9.00
C GLU A 256 -1.32 -11.99 7.97
N GLY A 257 -1.75 -13.25 8.18
CA GLY A 257 -1.57 -14.33 7.22
C GLY A 257 -2.34 -14.09 5.92
N ARG A 258 -3.57 -13.57 6.01
CA ARG A 258 -4.36 -13.17 4.84
C ARG A 258 -3.73 -12.02 4.08
N LEU A 259 -3.27 -10.99 4.80
CA LEU A 259 -2.59 -9.85 4.21
C LEU A 259 -1.36 -10.30 3.43
N LEU A 260 -0.47 -11.07 4.08
CA LEU A 260 0.78 -11.51 3.47
C LEU A 260 0.54 -12.41 2.26
N LEU A 261 -0.41 -13.35 2.35
CA LEU A 261 -0.79 -14.19 1.22
C LEU A 261 -1.38 -13.36 0.07
N ALA A 262 -2.20 -12.36 0.36
CA ALA A 262 -2.74 -11.51 -0.70
C ALA A 262 -1.65 -10.66 -1.36
N LEU A 263 -0.75 -10.05 -0.57
CA LEU A 263 0.41 -9.33 -1.09
C LEU A 263 1.30 -10.24 -1.95
N SER A 264 1.50 -11.51 -1.59
CA SER A 264 2.36 -12.40 -2.39
C SER A 264 1.76 -12.79 -3.74
N LEU A 265 0.44 -12.69 -3.90
CA LEU A 265 -0.29 -13.12 -5.09
C LEU A 265 -0.63 -11.96 -6.05
N VAL A 266 -0.75 -10.73 -5.54
CA VAL A 266 -1.07 -9.57 -6.39
C VAL A 266 0.19 -9.07 -7.10
N PRO A 267 0.09 -8.72 -8.40
CA PRO A 267 1.15 -8.01 -9.10
C PRO A 267 1.46 -6.68 -8.41
N GLN A 268 2.75 -6.40 -8.22
CA GLN A 268 3.23 -5.16 -7.62
C GLN A 268 4.62 -4.86 -8.13
N GLN A 269 5.02 -3.60 -8.01
CA GLN A 269 6.39 -3.21 -8.25
C GLN A 269 7.16 -3.43 -6.94
N LEU A 270 8.11 -4.37 -6.94
CA LEU A 270 8.87 -4.73 -5.74
C LEU A 270 9.99 -3.71 -5.44
N PHE A 271 9.64 -2.42 -5.49
CA PHE A 271 10.54 -1.27 -5.28
C PHE A 271 10.30 -0.59 -3.92
N PHE A 272 10.24 -1.40 -2.86
CA PHE A 272 10.04 -1.04 -1.44
C PHE A 272 8.71 -0.37 -1.06
N TYR A 273 8.20 0.58 -1.83
CA TYR A 273 7.10 1.46 -1.38
C TYR A 273 5.74 0.76 -1.26
N ASP A 274 5.52 -0.33 -2.01
CA ASP A 274 4.28 -1.12 -1.98
C ASP A 274 4.24 -2.07 -0.76
N GLN A 275 5.36 -2.20 -0.03
CA GLN A 275 5.54 -3.16 1.05
C GLN A 275 5.27 -2.56 2.44
N LEU A 276 4.90 -1.28 2.49
CA LEU A 276 4.49 -0.61 3.74
C LEU A 276 3.39 -1.37 4.52
N PRO A 277 2.37 -1.99 3.87
CA PRO A 277 1.39 -2.80 4.59
C PRO A 277 1.97 -3.96 5.42
N LEU A 278 3.20 -4.42 5.16
CA LEU A 278 3.86 -5.44 5.99
C LEU A 278 4.05 -4.96 7.44
N TRP A 279 4.03 -3.66 7.73
CA TRP A 279 4.05 -3.13 9.11
C TRP A 279 2.72 -3.31 9.87
N LEU A 280 1.72 -3.93 9.24
CA LEU A 280 0.56 -4.47 9.95
C LEU A 280 0.82 -5.85 10.58
N VAL A 281 1.96 -6.50 10.27
CA VAL A 281 2.36 -7.81 10.81
C VAL A 281 2.93 -7.71 12.23
N PRO A 282 3.86 -6.79 12.55
CA PRO A 282 4.40 -6.68 13.91
C PRO A 282 3.33 -6.43 14.97
N ARG A 283 3.44 -7.16 16.07
CA ARG A 283 2.56 -7.10 17.24
C ARG A 283 3.21 -6.48 18.46
N THR A 284 4.54 -6.52 18.50
CA THR A 284 5.34 -5.94 19.59
C THR A 284 6.28 -4.85 19.08
N ARG A 285 6.78 -4.04 20.01
CA ARG A 285 7.83 -3.04 19.73
C ARG A 285 9.05 -3.69 19.08
N ASN A 286 9.50 -4.83 19.61
CA ASN A 286 10.71 -5.50 19.13
C ASN A 286 10.55 -6.03 17.71
N GLU A 287 9.40 -6.63 17.38
CA GLU A 287 9.09 -7.06 16.01
C GLU A 287 9.04 -5.88 15.04
N SER A 288 8.49 -4.74 15.49
CA SER A 288 8.42 -3.53 14.67
C SER A 288 9.81 -2.94 14.42
N VAL A 289 10.66 -2.88 15.45
CA VAL A 289 12.05 -2.40 15.33
C VAL A 289 12.84 -3.34 14.45
N LEU A 290 12.71 -4.66 14.63
CA LEU A 290 13.38 -5.67 13.81
C LEU A 290 13.03 -5.50 12.33
N LEU A 291 11.73 -5.47 11.99
CA LEU A 291 11.31 -5.33 10.59
C LEU A 291 11.73 -3.98 9.99
N THR A 292 11.71 -2.91 10.79
CA THR A 292 12.22 -1.58 10.39
C THR A 292 13.72 -1.64 10.09
N GLY A 293 14.52 -2.21 10.99
CA GLY A 293 15.96 -2.36 10.81
C GLY A 293 16.33 -3.23 9.60
N LEU A 294 15.66 -4.38 9.42
CA LEU A 294 15.86 -5.23 8.25
C LEU A 294 15.50 -4.50 6.96
N SER A 295 14.43 -3.69 6.95
CA SER A 295 14.06 -2.91 5.77
C SER A 295 15.09 -1.85 5.39
N GLN A 296 15.69 -1.19 6.38
CA GLN A 296 16.76 -0.21 6.14
C GLN A 296 18.04 -0.89 5.65
N LEU A 297 18.39 -2.04 6.23
CA LEU A 297 19.48 -2.87 5.74
C LEU A 297 19.25 -3.31 4.29
N ALA A 298 18.02 -3.69 3.94
CA ALA A 298 17.65 -4.05 2.58
C ALA A 298 17.90 -2.91 1.58
N MET A 299 17.44 -1.71 1.92
CA MET A 299 17.61 -0.52 1.08
C MET A 299 19.07 -0.11 0.97
N LEU A 300 19.84 -0.18 2.06
CA LEU A 300 21.27 0.11 2.05
C LEU A 300 22.04 -0.93 1.22
N ALA A 301 21.78 -2.22 1.42
CA ALA A 301 22.44 -3.30 0.68
C ALA A 301 22.10 -3.24 -0.81
N TRP A 302 20.85 -2.93 -1.16
CA TRP A 302 20.45 -2.67 -2.53
C TRP A 302 21.23 -1.48 -3.11
N TYR A 303 21.26 -0.35 -2.42
CA TYR A 303 21.94 0.86 -2.90
C TYR A 303 23.44 0.66 -3.09
N ILE A 304 24.11 -0.06 -2.19
CA ILE A 304 25.54 -0.40 -2.31
C ILE A 304 25.81 -1.35 -3.48
N GLY A 305 24.84 -2.22 -3.80
CA GLY A 305 24.93 -3.20 -4.87
C GLY A 305 24.46 -2.69 -6.23
N LEU A 306 24.19 -1.39 -6.39
CA LEU A 306 23.83 -0.80 -7.67
C LEU A 306 25.07 -0.55 -8.52
N ASP A 307 25.02 -0.98 -9.78
CA ASP A 307 26.00 -0.67 -10.80
C ASP A 307 25.47 0.38 -11.79
N GLU A 308 26.38 1.03 -12.53
CA GLU A 308 25.99 1.99 -13.58
C GLU A 308 25.18 1.30 -14.68
N GLY A 309 24.01 1.85 -15.00
CA GLY A 309 23.11 1.32 -16.03
C GLY A 309 22.06 0.32 -15.53
N ASP A 310 22.05 0.01 -14.23
CA ASP A 310 21.07 -0.90 -13.65
C ASP A 310 19.62 -0.38 -13.78
N LEU A 311 18.72 -1.33 -14.05
CA LEU A 311 17.28 -1.10 -13.92
C LEU A 311 16.90 -1.10 -12.44
N LEU A 312 16.97 0.08 -11.81
CA LEU A 312 16.81 0.31 -10.37
C LEU A 312 15.69 -0.51 -9.71
N VAL A 313 14.54 -0.60 -10.38
CA VAL A 313 13.37 -1.31 -9.87
C VAL A 313 13.63 -2.81 -9.69
N PHE A 314 14.15 -3.48 -10.72
CA PHE A 314 14.32 -4.94 -10.70
C PHE A 314 15.46 -5.38 -9.78
N THR A 315 16.51 -4.57 -9.66
CA THR A 315 17.64 -4.88 -8.76
C THR A 315 17.25 -4.85 -7.29
N ALA A 316 16.15 -4.17 -6.92
CA ALA A 316 15.62 -4.18 -5.55
C ALA A 316 14.96 -5.50 -5.15
N TYR A 317 14.53 -6.34 -6.12
CA TYR A 317 13.62 -7.46 -5.87
C TYR A 317 14.19 -8.49 -4.88
N PRO A 318 15.46 -8.95 -5.03
CA PRO A 318 16.04 -9.92 -4.08
C PRO A 318 16.11 -9.37 -2.65
N PHE A 319 16.41 -8.07 -2.50
CA PHE A 319 16.52 -7.43 -1.19
C PHE A 319 15.15 -7.28 -0.53
N VAL A 320 14.14 -6.86 -1.28
CA VAL A 320 12.75 -6.78 -0.80
C VAL A 320 12.24 -8.17 -0.39
N MET A 321 12.53 -9.20 -1.17
CA MET A 321 12.14 -10.56 -0.81
C MET A 321 12.83 -11.04 0.47
N LEU A 322 14.16 -10.96 0.51
CA LEU A 322 14.99 -11.51 1.58
C LEU A 322 14.79 -10.80 2.92
N PHE A 323 14.63 -9.47 2.92
CA PHE A 323 14.65 -8.66 4.14
C PHE A 323 13.29 -8.10 4.54
N LEU A 324 12.26 -8.13 3.68
CA LEU A 324 10.92 -7.67 4.03
C LEU A 324 9.91 -8.82 4.02
N PHE A 325 9.72 -9.50 2.88
CA PHE A 325 8.70 -10.54 2.76
C PHE A 325 8.99 -11.78 3.60
N LEU A 326 10.21 -12.34 3.53
CA LEU A 326 10.55 -13.54 4.29
C LEU A 326 10.58 -13.31 5.81
N PRO A 327 11.09 -12.17 6.34
CA PRO A 327 10.98 -11.87 7.76
C PRO A 327 9.54 -11.66 8.20
N ALA A 328 8.70 -10.98 7.40
CA ALA A 328 7.27 -10.86 7.68
C ALA A 328 6.58 -12.24 7.71
N LEU A 329 6.93 -13.15 6.80
CA LEU A 329 6.48 -14.54 6.83
C LEU A 329 6.89 -15.25 8.12
N GLY A 330 8.15 -15.11 8.54
CA GLY A 330 8.66 -15.65 9.80
C GLY A 330 7.84 -15.19 11.00
N LEU A 331 7.52 -13.90 11.09
CA LEU A 331 6.65 -13.34 12.13
C LEU A 331 5.24 -13.93 12.08
N VAL A 332 4.61 -13.98 10.90
CA VAL A 332 3.27 -14.55 10.72
C VAL A 332 3.20 -16.01 11.18
N LEU A 333 4.19 -16.82 10.79
CA LEU A 333 4.26 -18.23 11.17
C LEU A 333 4.54 -18.39 12.67
N HIS A 334 5.43 -17.57 13.22
CA HIS A 334 5.71 -17.54 14.66
C HIS A 334 4.44 -17.28 15.46
N HIS A 335 3.67 -16.24 15.11
CA HIS A 335 2.39 -15.91 15.76
C HIS A 335 1.37 -17.04 15.64
N HIS A 336 1.35 -17.72 14.48
CA HIS A 336 0.45 -18.85 14.25
C HIS A 336 0.74 -20.03 15.19
N PHE A 337 2.00 -20.46 15.28
CA PHE A 337 2.39 -21.63 16.06
C PHE A 337 2.43 -21.35 17.57
N ALA A 338 2.87 -20.16 17.99
CA ALA A 338 2.83 -19.76 19.40
C ALA A 338 1.40 -19.77 19.96
N GLY A 339 0.43 -19.26 19.18
CA GLY A 339 -0.98 -19.26 19.57
C GLY A 339 -1.63 -20.66 19.63
N ARG A 340 -1.06 -21.66 18.95
CA ARG A 340 -1.52 -23.06 19.06
C ARG A 340 -1.02 -23.72 20.34
N ARG A 341 0.23 -23.49 20.73
CA ARG A 341 0.83 -24.08 21.95
C ARG A 341 0.08 -23.65 23.22
N GLY A 342 -0.35 -22.39 23.30
CA GLY A 342 -1.13 -21.89 24.43
C GLY A 342 -2.55 -22.46 24.58
N ARG A 343 -3.08 -23.18 23.57
CA ARG A 343 -4.40 -23.83 23.62
C ARG A 343 -4.34 -25.32 23.97
N VAL A 344 -3.13 -25.90 24.00
CA VAL A 344 -2.89 -27.34 24.24
C VAL A 344 -2.23 -27.56 25.61
N ALA A 345 -1.95 -26.49 26.37
CA ALA A 345 -1.60 -26.62 27.78
C ALA A 345 -2.87 -27.00 28.57
N PRO A 346 -2.87 -28.15 29.28
CA PRO A 346 -4.04 -28.67 29.99
C PRO A 346 -4.47 -27.82 31.19
#